data_AF-A0A530AKT1-F1
#
_entry.id   AF-A0A530AKT1-F1
#
_cell.length_a   1.000
_cell.length_b   1.000
_cell.length_c   1.000
_cell.angle_alpha   90.00
_cell.angle_beta   90.00
_cell.angle_gamma   90.00
#
_symmetry.space_group_name_H-M   'P 1'
#
loop_
_entity.id
_entity.type
_entity.pdbx_description
1 polymer ?
#
loop_
_entity_poly.entity_id
_entity_poly.type
_entity_poly.pdbx_seq_one_letter_code
_entity_poly.pdbx_strand_id
1 'polypeptide(L)'
;MSDRRLQLDGLRGVAAVCVVFHHCIHIADPRLVPRVLNAPLGSLSGTDMAGRVLLSVFAGGMAVNIFFILSGAVLMNSLQKEMTFNFMTAVTFTVRRLLRIYPALIVMIAGFGVLSWVYPPSHSSSPFTIRQLVENGLLLTSNVNGATWTLQTEMLMVPFILLIAFGTSVMGNIAPVLFLFWSTSCLFLGAPFAPALMNVALPSFALGMLVPAVSAADVRKLPGWVSIVALFAMIFIRFSFPVADIKALMAELAVSFREVVHSDRTEETGVTTLQHPSEDPNEHP
;
A
#
# COMPACT_ATOMS: atom_id res chain seq x y z
N MET A 1 2.58 -7.10 -25.73
CA MET A 1 1.56 -6.22 -25.10
C MET A 1 1.55 -6.56 -23.63
N SER A 2 1.74 -5.58 -22.74
CA SER A 2 1.80 -5.84 -21.29
C SER A 2 0.46 -6.39 -20.79
N ASP A 3 0.48 -7.53 -20.11
CA ASP A 3 -0.66 -8.04 -19.33
C ASP A 3 -1.12 -6.96 -18.35
N ARG A 4 -2.11 -6.16 -18.76
CA ARG A 4 -2.65 -5.09 -17.92
C ARG A 4 -3.61 -5.73 -16.93
N ARG A 5 -3.18 -5.72 -15.67
CA ARG A 5 -3.92 -6.22 -14.52
C ARG A 5 -4.96 -5.18 -14.08
N LEU A 6 -6.13 -5.23 -14.72
CA LEU A 6 -7.22 -4.25 -14.59
C LEU A 6 -7.83 -4.17 -13.17
N GLN A 7 -7.97 -5.28 -12.48
CA GLN A 7 -8.54 -5.33 -11.13
C GLN A 7 -7.54 -4.83 -10.10
N LEU A 8 -6.24 -5.17 -10.23
CA LEU A 8 -5.20 -4.59 -9.37
C LEU A 8 -5.04 -3.09 -9.62
N ASP A 9 -5.09 -2.64 -10.88
CA ASP A 9 -5.10 -1.22 -11.22
C ASP A 9 -6.36 -0.50 -10.68
N GLY A 10 -7.52 -1.16 -10.75
CA GLY A 10 -8.79 -0.65 -10.19
C GLY A 10 -8.72 -0.48 -8.68
N LEU A 11 -8.18 -1.47 -7.96
CA LEU A 11 -8.00 -1.41 -6.50
C LEU A 11 -7.04 -0.27 -6.10
N ARG A 12 -5.97 -0.06 -6.86
CA ARG A 12 -5.08 1.11 -6.69
C ARG A 12 -5.80 2.42 -6.93
N GLY A 13 -6.64 2.49 -7.96
CA GLY A 13 -7.43 3.68 -8.27
C GLY A 13 -8.36 4.06 -7.12
N VAL A 14 -9.12 3.10 -6.58
CA VAL A 14 -10.00 3.31 -5.43
C VAL A 14 -9.19 3.75 -4.20
N ALA A 15 -8.08 3.08 -3.90
CA ALA A 15 -7.21 3.46 -2.79
C ALA A 15 -6.65 4.88 -2.97
N ALA A 16 -6.25 5.28 -4.18
CA ALA A 16 -5.77 6.63 -4.45
C ALA A 16 -6.84 7.69 -4.15
N VAL A 17 -8.07 7.44 -4.59
CA VAL A 17 -9.21 8.32 -4.31
C VAL A 17 -9.43 8.45 -2.81
N CYS A 18 -9.44 7.35 -2.07
CA CYS A 18 -9.57 7.36 -0.60
C CYS A 18 -8.47 8.19 0.07
N VAL A 19 -7.21 8.07 -0.37
CA VAL A 19 -6.08 8.85 0.16
C VAL A 19 -6.22 10.34 -0.13
N VAL A 20 -6.63 10.71 -1.35
CA VAL A 20 -6.86 12.13 -1.72
C VAL A 20 -7.95 12.74 -0.86
N PHE A 21 -9.11 12.10 -0.75
CA PHE A 21 -10.20 12.58 0.11
C PHE A 21 -9.77 12.67 1.57
N HIS A 22 -9.03 11.69 2.08
CA HIS A 22 -8.49 11.72 3.43
C HIS A 22 -7.59 12.94 3.67
N HIS A 23 -6.67 13.24 2.74
CA HIS A 23 -5.82 14.43 2.83
C HIS A 23 -6.60 15.73 2.69
N CYS A 24 -7.60 15.80 1.81
CA CYS A 24 -8.48 16.97 1.70
C CYS A 24 -9.23 17.24 3.02
N ILE A 25 -9.76 16.19 3.67
CA ILE A 25 -10.44 16.31 4.97
C ILE A 25 -9.44 16.76 6.04
N HIS A 26 -8.24 16.20 6.08
CA HIS A 26 -7.20 16.57 7.04
C HIS A 26 -6.69 18.01 6.83
N ILE A 27 -6.64 18.50 5.59
CA ILE A 27 -6.28 19.89 5.30
C ILE A 27 -7.40 20.83 5.76
N ALA A 28 -8.66 20.44 5.58
CA ALA A 28 -9.82 21.23 6.00
C ALA A 28 -9.95 21.33 7.54
N ASP A 29 -9.74 20.22 8.27
CA ASP A 29 -9.68 20.19 9.74
C ASP A 29 -8.56 19.23 10.22
N PRO A 30 -7.34 19.75 10.50
CA PRO A 30 -6.22 18.93 10.97
C PRO A 30 -6.45 18.27 12.33
N ARG A 31 -7.41 18.77 13.11
CA ARG A 31 -7.73 18.22 14.44
C ARG A 31 -8.78 17.13 14.38
N LEU A 32 -9.44 16.94 13.23
CA LEU A 32 -10.52 15.98 13.09
C LEU A 32 -10.03 14.55 13.34
N VAL A 33 -8.92 14.13 12.73
CA VAL A 33 -8.40 12.76 12.92
C VAL A 33 -8.05 12.47 14.39
N PRO A 34 -7.27 13.30 15.10
CA PRO A 34 -7.06 13.11 16.54
C PRO A 34 -8.35 13.14 17.37
N ARG A 35 -9.30 14.03 17.02
CA ARG A 35 -10.55 14.20 17.78
C ARG A 35 -11.48 13.00 17.63
N VAL A 36 -11.67 12.52 16.40
CA VAL A 36 -12.75 11.55 16.11
C VAL A 36 -12.24 10.15 15.84
N LEU A 37 -11.07 9.98 15.22
CA LEU A 37 -10.55 8.65 14.84
C LEU A 37 -9.68 8.03 15.95
N ASN A 38 -8.91 8.82 16.69
CA ASN A 38 -8.08 8.32 17.79
C ASN A 38 -8.87 8.12 19.10
N ALA A 39 -10.00 8.82 19.26
CA ALA A 39 -10.86 8.67 20.42
C ALA A 39 -11.72 7.39 20.33
N PRO A 40 -11.98 6.69 21.45
CA PRO A 40 -12.94 5.60 21.50
C PRO A 40 -14.34 6.03 21.07
N LEU A 41 -15.10 5.13 20.44
CA LEU A 41 -16.45 5.45 19.93
C LEU A 41 -17.39 5.99 21.03
N GLY A 42 -17.28 5.45 22.25
CA GLY A 42 -18.11 5.84 23.39
C GLY A 42 -17.85 7.25 23.94
N SER A 43 -16.76 7.91 23.55
CA SER A 43 -16.43 9.26 24.02
C SER A 43 -16.82 10.38 23.06
N LEU A 44 -17.50 10.05 21.94
CA LEU A 44 -17.79 11.00 20.87
C LEU A 44 -19.13 11.70 21.04
N SER A 45 -19.15 12.99 20.70
CA SER A 45 -20.38 13.78 20.60
C SER A 45 -21.14 13.47 19.29
N GLY A 46 -22.43 13.80 19.22
CA GLY A 46 -23.26 13.54 18.04
C GLY A 46 -22.74 14.19 16.74
N THR A 47 -22.15 15.38 16.83
CA THR A 47 -21.54 16.06 15.67
C THR A 47 -20.23 15.43 15.22
N ASP A 48 -19.46 14.84 16.14
CA ASP A 48 -18.23 14.12 15.82
C ASP A 48 -18.49 12.76 15.16
N MET A 49 -19.69 12.20 15.34
CA MET A 49 -20.11 10.94 14.73
C MET A 49 -20.11 11.02 13.20
N ALA A 50 -20.59 12.13 12.62
CA ALA A 50 -20.57 12.35 11.18
C ALA A 50 -19.14 12.41 10.63
N GLY A 51 -18.24 13.09 11.36
CA GLY A 51 -16.81 13.12 11.04
C GLY A 51 -16.17 11.73 11.10
N ARG A 52 -16.56 10.90 12.07
CA ARG A 52 -16.06 9.52 12.21
C ARG A 52 -16.55 8.61 11.08
N VAL A 53 -17.82 8.71 10.68
CA VAL A 53 -18.34 7.98 9.50
C VAL A 53 -17.55 8.38 8.27
N LEU A 54 -17.43 9.68 7.99
CA LEU A 54 -16.73 10.19 6.81
C LEU A 54 -15.26 9.70 6.77
N LEU A 55 -14.54 9.81 7.88
CA LEU A 55 -13.15 9.38 7.98
C LEU A 55 -12.96 7.85 8.01
N SER A 56 -14.00 7.07 8.33
CA SER A 56 -13.96 5.61 8.25
C SER A 56 -14.20 5.11 6.83
N VAL A 57 -15.04 5.80 6.06
CA VAL A 57 -15.24 5.54 4.62
C VAL A 57 -13.99 5.93 3.84
N PHE A 58 -13.45 7.12 4.09
CA PHE A 58 -12.19 7.60 3.49
C PHE A 58 -11.00 7.36 4.42
N ALA A 59 -10.84 6.11 4.86
CA ALA A 59 -9.76 5.73 5.76
C ALA A 59 -8.42 5.67 5.03
N GLY A 60 -7.67 6.78 5.08
CA GLY A 60 -6.35 6.88 4.45
C GLY A 60 -5.39 5.76 4.88
N GLY A 61 -5.43 5.35 6.15
CA GLY A 61 -4.61 4.24 6.65
C GLY A 61 -4.87 2.90 5.96
N MET A 62 -6.16 2.54 5.79
CA MET A 62 -6.54 1.30 5.09
C MET A 62 -6.12 1.34 3.63
N ALA A 63 -6.36 2.47 2.96
CA ALA A 63 -5.99 2.66 1.57
C ALA A 63 -4.46 2.54 1.36
N VAL A 64 -3.66 3.10 2.27
CA VAL A 64 -2.20 2.97 2.25
C VAL A 64 -1.74 1.53 2.50
N ASN A 65 -2.40 0.79 3.40
CA ASN A 65 -2.11 -0.63 3.62
C ASN A 65 -2.35 -1.46 2.34
N ILE A 66 -3.47 -1.22 1.65
CA ILE A 66 -3.77 -1.84 0.36
C ILE A 66 -2.68 -1.51 -0.67
N PHE A 67 -2.23 -0.25 -0.76
CA PHE A 67 -1.11 0.14 -1.62
C PHE A 67 0.16 -0.64 -1.31
N PHE A 68 0.53 -0.78 -0.04
CA PHE A 68 1.74 -1.50 0.36
C PHE A 68 1.66 -3.00 0.09
N ILE A 69 0.50 -3.64 0.32
CA ILE A 69 0.27 -5.04 -0.04
C ILE A 69 0.39 -5.21 -1.56
N LEU A 70 -0.26 -4.35 -2.35
CA LEU A 70 -0.18 -4.38 -3.81
C LEU A 70 1.25 -4.13 -4.33
N SER A 71 1.98 -3.22 -3.69
CA SER A 71 3.38 -2.97 -4.04
C SER A 71 4.24 -4.19 -3.73
N GLY A 72 4.11 -4.81 -2.55
CA GLY A 72 4.81 -6.06 -2.22
C GLY A 72 4.51 -7.18 -3.22
N ALA A 73 3.24 -7.36 -3.58
CA ALA A 73 2.79 -8.40 -4.52
C ALA A 73 3.37 -8.22 -5.92
N VAL A 74 3.19 -7.03 -6.50
CA VAL A 74 3.63 -6.75 -7.88
C VAL A 74 5.17 -6.76 -7.98
N LEU A 75 5.86 -6.25 -6.97
CA LEU A 75 7.33 -6.21 -6.98
C LEU A 75 7.93 -7.60 -6.80
N MET A 76 7.37 -8.42 -5.90
CA MET A 76 7.80 -9.82 -5.75
C MET A 76 7.52 -10.63 -7.01
N ASN A 77 6.32 -10.51 -7.58
CA ASN A 77 5.96 -11.19 -8.83
C ASN A 77 6.88 -10.77 -9.99
N SER A 78 7.24 -9.48 -10.08
CA SER A 78 8.19 -8.99 -11.09
C SER A 78 9.57 -9.63 -10.97
N LEU A 79 10.01 -9.96 -9.76
CA LEU A 79 11.31 -10.61 -9.52
C LEU A 79 11.25 -12.12 -9.70
N GLN A 80 10.14 -12.77 -9.34
CA GLN A 80 9.95 -14.21 -9.51
C GLN A 80 9.84 -14.62 -10.98
N LYS A 81 9.43 -13.70 -11.87
CA LYS A 81 9.41 -13.93 -13.32
C LYS A 81 10.81 -13.97 -13.96
N GLU A 82 11.83 -13.45 -13.28
CA GLU A 82 13.20 -13.48 -13.78
C GLU A 82 13.80 -14.87 -13.54
N MET A 83 14.26 -15.55 -14.61
CA MET A 83 14.73 -16.94 -14.51
C MET A 83 15.97 -17.11 -13.63
N THR A 84 16.77 -16.05 -13.46
CA THR A 84 17.93 -16.05 -12.57
C THR A 84 18.00 -14.74 -11.80
N PHE A 85 18.13 -14.84 -10.48
CA PHE A 85 18.38 -13.68 -9.64
C PHE A 85 19.88 -13.37 -9.66
N ASN A 86 20.25 -12.33 -10.40
CA ASN A 86 21.64 -11.86 -10.48
C ASN A 86 21.76 -10.39 -10.06
N PHE A 87 23.00 -9.91 -9.90
CA PHE A 87 23.26 -8.53 -9.52
C PHE A 87 22.67 -7.52 -10.50
N MET A 88 22.67 -7.83 -11.80
CA MET A 88 22.09 -6.95 -12.82
C MET A 88 20.56 -6.88 -12.74
N THR A 89 19.88 -7.95 -12.32
CA THR A 89 18.45 -7.95 -12.02
C THR A 89 18.16 -6.97 -10.88
N ALA A 90 18.95 -7.01 -9.80
CA ALA A 90 18.80 -6.10 -8.66
C ALA A 90 19.03 -4.63 -9.04
N VAL A 91 20.08 -4.35 -9.82
CA VAL A 91 20.37 -3.00 -10.33
C VAL A 91 19.25 -2.52 -11.25
N THR A 92 18.85 -3.34 -12.22
CA THR A 92 17.78 -3.00 -13.18
C THR A 92 16.46 -2.72 -12.48
N PHE A 93 16.09 -3.56 -11.52
CA PHE A 93 14.90 -3.38 -10.68
C PHE A 93 14.94 -2.05 -9.93
N THR A 94 16.06 -1.74 -9.29
CA THR A 94 16.24 -0.51 -8.51
C THR A 94 16.18 0.73 -9.41
N VAL A 95 16.89 0.73 -10.54
CA VAL A 95 16.91 1.86 -11.48
C VAL A 95 15.53 2.13 -12.07
N ARG A 96 14.80 1.08 -12.50
CA ARG A 96 13.43 1.23 -13.00
C ARG A 96 12.51 1.89 -11.96
N ARG A 97 12.70 1.55 -10.68
CA ARG A 97 11.91 2.15 -9.60
C ARG A 97 12.28 3.61 -9.34
N LEU A 98 13.57 3.93 -9.34
CA LEU A 98 14.05 5.31 -9.23
C LEU A 98 13.48 6.20 -10.34
N LEU A 99 13.58 5.73 -11.60
CA LEU A 99 13.07 6.46 -12.76
C LEU A 99 11.53 6.58 -12.77
N ARG A 100 10.81 5.70 -12.06
CA ARG A 100 9.36 5.80 -11.91
C ARG A 100 8.94 6.83 -10.86
N ILE A 101 9.65 6.89 -9.73
CA ILE A 101 9.23 7.69 -8.56
C ILE A 101 9.81 9.11 -8.61
N TYR A 102 11.09 9.27 -8.92
CA TYR A 102 11.79 10.54 -8.78
C TYR A 102 11.28 11.65 -9.71
N PRO A 103 10.91 11.41 -10.99
CA PRO A 103 10.42 12.49 -11.84
C PRO A 103 9.17 13.17 -11.29
N ALA A 104 8.18 12.38 -10.84
CA ALA A 104 6.96 12.90 -10.24
C ALA A 104 7.23 13.58 -8.89
N LEU A 105 8.12 13.00 -8.06
CA LEU A 105 8.55 13.58 -6.80
C LEU A 105 9.19 14.95 -6.99
N ILE A 106 10.13 15.08 -7.92
CA ILE A 106 10.85 16.34 -8.19
C ILE A 106 9.88 17.43 -8.63
N VAL A 107 8.97 17.14 -9.56
CA VAL A 107 7.95 18.11 -10.02
C VAL A 107 7.07 18.56 -8.85
N MET A 108 6.63 17.61 -8.02
CA MET A 108 5.79 17.91 -6.86
C MET A 108 6.52 18.77 -5.83
N ILE A 109 7.76 18.42 -5.45
CA ILE A 109 8.57 19.20 -4.50
C ILE A 109 8.89 20.59 -5.04
N ALA A 110 9.23 20.73 -6.32
CA ALA A 110 9.42 22.03 -6.95
C ALA A 110 8.14 22.88 -6.90
N GLY A 111 6.98 22.27 -7.19
CA GLY A 111 5.67 22.91 -7.08
C GLY A 111 5.38 23.42 -5.67
N PHE A 112 5.57 22.60 -4.64
CA PHE A 112 5.44 23.03 -3.24
C PHE A 112 6.44 24.11 -2.85
N GLY A 113 7.67 24.04 -3.35
CA GLY A 113 8.68 25.07 -3.18
C GLY A 113 8.21 26.42 -3.69
N VAL A 114 7.76 26.48 -4.95
CA VAL A 114 7.22 27.71 -5.56
C VAL A 114 5.97 28.20 -4.82
N LEU A 115 5.03 27.30 -4.51
CA LEU A 115 3.78 27.65 -3.84
C LEU A 115 4.01 28.22 -2.44
N SER A 116 5.05 27.77 -1.74
CA SER A 116 5.38 28.23 -0.38
C SER A 116 5.73 29.72 -0.29
N TRP A 117 6.11 30.36 -1.41
CA TRP A 117 6.35 31.80 -1.49
C TRP A 117 5.05 32.62 -1.52
N VAL A 118 3.97 32.03 -2.02
CA VAL A 118 2.65 32.68 -2.12
C VAL A 118 1.79 32.32 -0.90
N TYR A 119 1.84 31.06 -0.49
CA TYR A 119 1.12 30.53 0.65
C TYR A 119 2.12 29.86 1.60
N PRO A 120 2.54 30.55 2.68
CA PRO A 120 3.47 29.96 3.63
C PRO A 120 2.91 28.65 4.20
N PRO A 121 3.76 27.64 4.49
CA PRO A 121 3.31 26.35 4.99
C PRO A 121 2.47 26.48 6.26
N SER A 122 1.48 25.60 6.44
CA SER A 122 0.61 25.62 7.63
C SER A 122 1.35 25.49 8.98
N HIS A 123 2.59 25.00 8.96
CA HIS A 123 3.44 24.80 10.14
C HIS A 123 4.59 25.81 10.24
N SER A 124 4.71 26.78 9.33
CA SER A 124 5.80 27.75 9.28
C SER A 124 5.35 29.08 8.68
N SER A 125 5.70 30.18 9.34
CA SER A 125 5.43 31.54 8.83
C SER A 125 6.32 31.91 7.63
N SER A 126 7.31 31.08 7.30
CA SER A 126 8.30 31.32 6.25
C SER A 126 8.23 30.24 5.16
N PRO A 127 8.56 30.59 3.89
CA PRO A 127 8.66 29.64 2.78
C PRO A 127 9.63 28.48 3.07
N PHE A 128 9.50 27.39 2.31
CA PHE A 128 10.40 26.24 2.47
C PHE A 128 11.84 26.60 2.08
N THR A 129 12.79 26.19 2.92
CA THR A 129 14.21 26.35 2.64
C THR A 129 14.68 25.36 1.58
N ILE A 130 15.73 25.71 0.81
CA ILE A 130 16.37 24.80 -0.15
C ILE A 130 16.79 23.48 0.52
N ARG A 131 17.30 23.55 1.76
CA ARG A 131 17.66 22.38 2.55
C ARG A 131 16.46 21.44 2.75
N GLN A 132 15.30 21.96 3.14
CA GLN A 132 14.08 21.17 3.31
C GLN A 132 13.61 20.56 1.98
N LEU A 133 13.67 21.31 0.88
CA LEU A 133 13.31 20.81 -0.44
C LEU A 133 14.23 19.66 -0.90
N VAL A 134 15.55 19.80 -0.69
CA VAL A 134 16.54 18.77 -1.02
C VAL A 134 16.36 17.54 -0.13
N GLU A 135 16.21 17.71 1.19
CA GLU A 135 15.98 16.60 2.11
C GLU A 135 14.70 15.82 1.78
N ASN A 136 13.63 16.51 1.36
CA ASN A 136 12.39 15.85 0.93
C ASN A 136 12.53 15.19 -0.44
N GLY A 137 13.22 15.84 -1.39
CA GLY A 137 13.52 15.29 -2.72
C GLY A 137 14.42 14.06 -2.67
N LEU A 138 15.29 13.95 -1.65
CA LEU A 138 16.07 12.76 -1.35
C LEU A 138 15.31 11.72 -0.51
N LEU A 139 14.03 11.98 -0.18
CA LEU A 139 13.21 11.14 0.70
C LEU A 139 13.88 10.86 2.06
N LEU A 140 14.64 11.82 2.60
CA LEU A 140 15.21 11.73 3.95
C LEU A 140 14.20 12.20 5.00
N THR A 141 13.36 13.17 4.64
CA THR A 141 12.30 13.69 5.51
C THR A 141 10.98 13.79 4.75
N SER A 142 9.86 13.90 5.49
CA SER A 142 8.51 14.12 4.95
C SER A 142 7.95 15.50 5.36
N ASN A 143 8.82 16.46 5.67
CA ASN A 143 8.44 17.76 6.22
C ASN A 143 7.76 18.71 5.22
N VAL A 144 8.09 18.62 3.92
CA VAL A 144 7.52 19.51 2.88
C VAL A 144 6.12 19.05 2.52
N ASN A 145 5.94 17.73 2.35
CA ASN A 145 4.66 17.11 2.10
C ASN A 145 4.57 15.85 2.97
N GLY A 146 3.67 15.86 3.95
CA GLY A 146 3.48 14.74 4.86
C GLY A 146 3.28 13.42 4.12
N ALA A 147 2.58 13.41 2.98
CA ALA A 147 2.30 12.20 2.21
C ALA A 147 3.54 11.52 1.60
N THR A 148 4.70 12.19 1.50
CA THR A 148 5.93 11.59 0.93
C THR A 148 6.51 10.47 1.77
N TRP A 149 6.06 10.31 3.03
CA TRP A 149 6.44 9.17 3.87
C TRP A 149 6.13 7.83 3.21
N THR A 150 5.05 7.74 2.42
CA THR A 150 4.66 6.51 1.71
C THR A 150 5.66 6.15 0.60
N LEU A 151 6.13 7.15 -0.16
CA LEU A 151 7.16 6.98 -1.19
C LEU A 151 8.53 6.65 -0.58
N GLN A 152 8.88 7.33 0.52
CA GLN A 152 10.08 7.02 1.30
C GLN A 152 10.06 5.56 1.74
N THR A 153 8.93 5.11 2.29
CA THR A 153 8.73 3.73 2.73
C THR A 153 8.92 2.75 1.58
N GLU A 154 8.32 3.00 0.41
CA GLU A 154 8.45 2.08 -0.71
C GLU A 154 9.90 1.99 -1.22
N MET A 155 10.65 3.09 -1.23
CA MET A 155 12.08 3.09 -1.56
C MET A 155 12.93 2.34 -0.54
N LEU A 156 12.67 2.54 0.75
CA LEU A 156 13.34 1.81 1.83
C LEU A 156 13.03 0.31 1.80
N MET A 157 11.89 -0.11 1.23
CA MET A 157 11.54 -1.52 1.04
C MET A 157 12.26 -2.21 -0.13
N VAL A 158 12.88 -1.47 -1.06
CA VAL A 158 13.65 -2.06 -2.18
C VAL A 158 14.68 -3.10 -1.70
N PRO A 159 15.62 -2.78 -0.79
CA PRO A 159 16.62 -3.74 -0.35
C PRO A 159 16.01 -4.97 0.33
N PHE A 160 14.93 -4.80 1.09
CA PHE A 160 14.23 -5.91 1.73
C PHE A 160 13.57 -6.82 0.69
N ILE A 161 12.87 -6.26 -0.30
CA ILE A 161 12.26 -7.04 -1.38
C ILE A 161 13.32 -7.83 -2.14
N LEU A 162 14.46 -7.23 -2.47
CA LEU A 162 15.56 -7.90 -3.15
C LEU A 162 16.15 -9.04 -2.28
N LEU A 163 16.34 -8.79 -0.99
CA LEU A 163 16.83 -9.78 -0.04
C LEU A 163 15.86 -10.96 0.09
N ILE A 164 14.55 -10.69 0.19
CA ILE A 164 13.53 -11.73 0.30
C ILE A 164 13.36 -12.48 -1.03
N ALA A 165 13.45 -11.80 -2.17
CA ALA A 165 13.43 -12.47 -3.48
C ALA A 165 14.61 -13.42 -3.63
N PHE A 166 15.82 -12.99 -3.25
CA PHE A 166 17.00 -13.85 -3.19
C PHE A 166 16.79 -15.02 -2.20
N GLY A 167 16.31 -14.74 -0.99
CA GLY A 167 15.99 -15.78 0.00
C GLY A 167 14.96 -16.78 -0.53
N THR A 168 13.98 -16.30 -1.31
CA THR A 168 12.97 -17.15 -1.96
C THR A 168 13.58 -18.05 -3.02
N SER A 169 14.58 -17.58 -3.78
CA SER A 169 15.30 -18.44 -4.73
C SER A 169 16.13 -19.55 -4.08
N VAL A 170 16.47 -19.41 -2.79
CA VAL A 170 17.28 -20.40 -2.06
C VAL A 170 16.41 -21.31 -1.18
N MET A 171 15.45 -20.74 -0.46
CA MET A 171 14.66 -21.41 0.58
C MET A 171 13.16 -21.52 0.23
N GLY A 172 12.75 -21.08 -0.96
CA GLY A 172 11.35 -21.04 -1.37
C GLY A 172 10.50 -20.11 -0.49
N ASN A 173 9.25 -20.49 -0.27
CA ASN A 173 8.25 -19.67 0.45
C ASN A 173 8.57 -19.47 1.95
N ILE A 174 9.60 -20.12 2.49
CA ILE A 174 10.02 -19.92 3.88
C ILE A 174 10.53 -18.49 4.09
N ALA A 175 11.26 -17.92 3.13
CA ALA A 175 11.83 -16.57 3.23
C ALA A 175 10.77 -15.47 3.46
N PRO A 176 9.69 -15.35 2.66
CA PRO A 176 8.66 -14.35 2.91
C PRO A 176 7.84 -14.62 4.18
N VAL A 177 7.70 -15.89 4.62
CA VAL A 177 7.04 -16.22 5.90
C VAL A 177 7.88 -15.75 7.10
N LEU A 178 9.20 -16.00 7.08
CA LEU A 178 10.10 -15.49 8.12
C LEU A 178 10.10 -13.95 8.15
N PHE A 179 10.06 -13.32 6.98
CA PHE A 179 9.93 -11.87 6.88
C PHE A 179 8.61 -11.35 7.44
N LEU A 180 7.49 -12.05 7.21
CA LEU A 180 6.20 -11.72 7.81
C LEU A 180 6.24 -11.82 9.34
N PHE A 181 6.84 -12.88 9.88
CA PHE A 181 6.99 -13.05 11.33
C PHE A 181 7.82 -11.92 11.95
N TRP A 182 8.96 -11.60 11.34
CA TRP A 182 9.82 -10.51 11.79
C TRP A 182 9.15 -9.14 11.67
N SER A 183 8.51 -8.84 10.53
CA SER A 183 7.81 -7.57 10.31
C SER A 183 6.65 -7.36 11.28
N THR A 184 5.90 -8.42 11.58
CA THR A 184 4.83 -8.38 12.59
C THR A 184 5.41 -8.14 13.98
N SER A 185 6.58 -8.72 14.31
CA SER A 185 7.27 -8.45 15.57
C SER A 185 7.71 -6.99 15.68
N CYS A 186 8.14 -6.36 14.59
CA CYS A 186 8.49 -4.93 14.53
C CYS A 186 7.28 -4.01 14.81
N LEU A 187 6.04 -4.48 14.62
CA LEU A 187 4.85 -3.72 14.99
C LEU A 187 4.76 -3.52 16.51
N PHE A 188 5.23 -4.50 17.30
CA PHE A 188 5.19 -4.49 18.76
C PHE A 188 6.47 -3.91 19.38
N LEU A 189 7.63 -4.25 18.81
CA LEU A 189 8.94 -3.89 19.36
C LEU A 189 9.50 -2.58 18.78
N GLY A 190 8.92 -2.09 17.68
CA GLY A 190 9.46 -1.01 16.86
C GLY A 190 10.53 -1.49 15.87
N ALA A 191 10.62 -0.85 14.69
CA ALA A 191 11.71 -1.09 13.75
C ALA A 191 12.95 -0.29 14.17
N PRO A 192 14.10 -0.94 14.38
CA PRO A 192 15.30 -0.28 14.90
C PRO A 192 16.02 0.65 13.90
N PHE A 193 15.63 0.66 12.63
CA PHE A 193 16.40 1.28 11.53
C PHE A 193 15.59 2.26 10.66
N ALA A 194 14.37 2.63 11.03
CA ALA A 194 13.47 3.38 10.14
C ALA A 194 12.52 4.36 10.86
N PRO A 195 11.90 5.31 10.13
CA PRO A 195 10.90 6.22 10.68
C PRO A 195 9.74 5.46 11.33
N ALA A 196 9.10 6.06 12.35
CA ALA A 196 8.07 5.40 13.17
C ALA A 196 6.92 4.73 12.36
N LEU A 197 6.57 5.29 11.20
CA LEU A 197 5.50 4.76 10.35
C LEU A 197 5.90 3.51 9.54
N MET A 198 7.19 3.20 9.46
CA MET A 198 7.70 1.98 8.81
C MET A 198 7.16 0.72 9.47
N ASN A 199 6.96 0.74 10.79
CA ASN A 199 6.47 -0.41 11.56
C ASN A 199 5.10 -0.87 11.07
N VAL A 200 4.27 0.06 10.61
CA VAL A 200 2.92 -0.22 10.09
C VAL A 200 2.97 -0.71 8.64
N ALA A 201 3.97 -0.28 7.88
CA ALA A 201 4.13 -0.65 6.48
C ALA A 201 4.77 -2.03 6.27
N LEU A 202 5.70 -2.41 7.14
CA LEU A 202 6.46 -3.66 7.03
C LEU A 202 5.57 -4.91 6.91
N PRO A 203 4.57 -5.12 7.80
CA PRO A 203 3.65 -6.26 7.67
C PRO A 203 2.85 -6.24 6.36
N SER A 204 2.40 -5.07 5.92
CA SER A 204 1.66 -4.88 4.65
C SER A 204 2.50 -5.31 3.45
N PHE A 205 3.76 -4.88 3.38
CA PHE A 205 4.69 -5.33 2.33
C PHE A 205 4.96 -6.83 2.41
N ALA A 206 5.17 -7.37 3.62
CA ALA A 206 5.43 -8.79 3.81
C ALA A 206 4.25 -9.67 3.35
N LEU A 207 3.02 -9.28 3.70
CA LEU A 207 1.80 -9.90 3.19
C LEU A 207 1.74 -9.81 1.66
N GLY A 208 2.04 -8.64 1.09
CA GLY A 208 2.14 -8.46 -0.36
C GLY A 208 3.08 -9.47 -1.02
N MET A 209 4.28 -9.67 -0.47
CA MET A 209 5.26 -10.61 -1.02
C MET A 209 4.81 -12.09 -0.99
N LEU A 210 3.82 -12.43 -0.14
CA LEU A 210 3.23 -13.78 -0.10
C LEU A 210 2.13 -13.99 -1.14
N VAL A 211 1.57 -12.91 -1.72
CA VAL A 211 0.45 -13.00 -2.68
C VAL A 211 0.77 -13.96 -3.84
N PRO A 212 1.91 -13.85 -4.56
CA PRO A 212 2.18 -14.75 -5.69
C PRO A 212 2.23 -16.24 -5.28
N ALA A 213 2.77 -16.53 -4.09
CA ALA A 213 2.86 -17.90 -3.57
C ALA A 213 1.50 -18.46 -3.18
N VAL A 214 0.60 -17.64 -2.63
CA VAL A 214 -0.74 -18.06 -2.21
C VAL A 214 -1.70 -18.12 -3.40
N SER A 215 -1.61 -17.18 -4.34
CA SER A 215 -2.39 -17.17 -5.58
C SER A 215 -2.09 -18.41 -6.43
N ALA A 216 -0.85 -18.89 -6.45
CA ALA A 216 -0.48 -20.12 -7.15
C ALA A 216 -1.07 -21.42 -6.53
N ALA A 217 -1.45 -21.42 -5.25
CA ALA A 217 -2.09 -22.58 -4.62
C ALA A 217 -3.57 -22.70 -5.04
N ASP A 218 -4.17 -23.90 -5.05
CA ASP A 218 -5.60 -24.11 -5.38
C ASP A 218 -6.56 -23.59 -4.29
N VAL A 219 -6.64 -22.27 -4.08
CA VAL A 219 -7.66 -21.69 -3.18
C VAL A 219 -8.95 -21.41 -3.96
N ARG A 220 -10.07 -21.85 -3.41
CA ARG A 220 -11.41 -21.79 -4.03
C ARG A 220 -11.78 -20.35 -4.45
N LYS A 221 -12.28 -20.17 -5.67
CA LYS A 221 -12.83 -18.87 -6.12
C LYS A 221 -14.02 -18.50 -5.23
N LEU A 222 -14.01 -17.25 -4.74
CA LEU A 222 -15.11 -16.71 -3.95
C LEU A 222 -15.95 -15.75 -4.80
N PRO A 223 -17.26 -15.69 -4.56
CA PRO A 223 -18.15 -14.82 -5.31
C PRO A 223 -17.85 -13.34 -5.03
N GLY A 224 -18.07 -12.47 -6.04
CA GLY A 224 -17.68 -11.05 -5.98
C GLY A 224 -18.37 -10.24 -4.86
N TRP A 225 -19.54 -10.68 -4.36
CA TRP A 225 -20.19 -10.02 -3.23
C TRP A 225 -19.35 -10.09 -1.94
N VAL A 226 -18.43 -11.07 -1.82
CA VAL A 226 -17.61 -11.18 -0.62
C VAL A 226 -16.58 -10.05 -0.55
N SER A 227 -16.14 -9.49 -1.67
CA SER A 227 -15.30 -8.28 -1.69
C SER A 227 -16.05 -7.05 -1.18
N ILE A 228 -17.33 -6.94 -1.52
CA ILE A 228 -18.20 -5.89 -0.98
C ILE A 228 -18.32 -6.04 0.54
N VAL A 229 -18.56 -7.27 1.02
CA VAL A 229 -18.64 -7.55 2.46
C VAL A 229 -17.31 -7.27 3.17
N ALA A 230 -16.17 -7.59 2.55
CA ALA A 230 -14.85 -7.28 3.09
C ALA A 230 -14.61 -5.77 3.21
N LEU A 231 -14.99 -4.98 2.20
CA LEU A 231 -14.92 -3.51 2.26
C LEU A 231 -15.79 -2.95 3.39
N PHE A 232 -17.03 -3.43 3.52
CA PHE A 232 -17.91 -3.02 4.62
C PHE A 232 -17.33 -3.43 5.98
N ALA A 233 -16.74 -4.63 6.09
CA ALA A 233 -16.10 -5.08 7.31
C ALA A 233 -14.92 -4.19 7.70
N MET A 234 -14.07 -3.80 6.74
CA MET A 234 -12.96 -2.86 6.98
C MET A 234 -13.46 -1.49 7.45
N ILE A 235 -14.48 -0.94 6.79
CA ILE A 235 -15.09 0.34 7.22
C ILE A 235 -15.68 0.21 8.63
N PHE A 236 -16.35 -0.91 8.93
CA PHE A 236 -16.96 -1.16 10.24
C PHE A 236 -15.92 -1.33 11.35
N ILE A 237 -14.85 -2.08 11.10
CA ILE A 237 -13.71 -2.20 12.02
C ILE A 237 -13.13 -0.81 12.29
N ARG A 238 -12.89 -0.04 11.23
CA ARG A 238 -12.34 1.30 11.34
C ARG A 238 -13.24 2.26 12.11
N PHE A 239 -14.54 2.16 11.90
CA PHE A 239 -15.54 2.95 12.61
C PHE A 239 -15.62 2.56 14.09
N SER A 240 -15.47 1.28 14.41
CA SER A 240 -15.66 0.77 15.77
C SER A 240 -14.44 0.99 16.67
N PHE A 241 -13.23 0.91 16.12
CA PHE A 241 -11.98 0.90 16.89
C PHE A 241 -11.11 2.14 16.67
N PRO A 242 -10.35 2.59 17.69
CA PRO A 242 -9.35 3.64 17.51
C PRO A 242 -8.24 3.25 16.52
N VAL A 243 -7.62 4.25 15.89
CA VAL A 243 -6.52 4.04 14.91
C VAL A 243 -5.34 3.28 15.49
N ALA A 244 -5.04 3.50 16.76
CA ALA A 244 -3.93 2.89 17.45
C ALA A 244 -4.24 1.45 17.92
N ASP A 245 -5.46 0.95 17.74
CA ASP A 245 -5.82 -0.40 18.15
C ASP A 245 -5.16 -1.43 17.23
N ILE A 246 -4.18 -2.14 17.80
CA ILE A 246 -3.39 -3.13 17.08
C ILE A 246 -4.22 -4.33 16.61
N LYS A 247 -5.27 -4.72 17.34
CA LYS A 247 -6.13 -5.84 16.97
C LYS A 247 -6.96 -5.48 15.76
N ALA A 248 -7.50 -4.25 15.75
CA ALA A 248 -8.21 -3.70 14.60
C ALA A 248 -7.30 -3.61 13.37
N LEU A 249 -6.06 -3.12 13.54
CA LEU A 249 -5.06 -3.07 12.46
C LEU A 249 -4.77 -4.47 11.89
N MET A 250 -4.54 -5.47 12.74
CA MET A 250 -4.29 -6.85 12.28
C MET A 250 -5.49 -7.43 11.52
N ALA A 251 -6.72 -7.13 11.95
CA ALA A 251 -7.93 -7.53 11.24
C ALA A 251 -8.04 -6.84 9.86
N GLU A 252 -7.79 -5.53 9.80
CA GLU A 252 -7.78 -4.76 8.54
C GLU A 252 -6.72 -5.30 7.56
N LEU A 253 -5.51 -5.64 8.04
CA LEU A 253 -4.45 -6.22 7.23
C LEU A 253 -4.84 -7.59 6.68
N ALA A 254 -5.44 -8.46 7.50
CA ALA A 254 -5.89 -9.78 7.07
C ALA A 254 -6.97 -9.68 5.98
N VAL A 255 -7.94 -8.77 6.15
CA VAL A 255 -9.00 -8.53 5.15
C VAL A 255 -8.39 -7.93 3.88
N SER A 256 -7.50 -6.95 3.98
CA SER A 256 -6.83 -6.34 2.83
C SER A 256 -6.00 -7.34 2.03
N PHE A 257 -5.22 -8.20 2.71
CA PHE A 257 -4.44 -9.25 2.07
C PHE A 257 -5.32 -10.22 1.28
N ARG A 258 -6.43 -10.65 1.89
CA ARG A 258 -7.42 -11.50 1.24
C ARG A 258 -7.97 -10.86 -0.04
N GLU A 259 -8.33 -9.58 -0.01
CA GLU A 259 -8.88 -8.89 -1.18
C GLU A 259 -7.86 -8.79 -2.32
N VAL A 260 -6.59 -8.56 -1.99
CA VAL A 260 -5.52 -8.54 -3.00
C VAL A 260 -5.31 -9.93 -3.60
N VAL A 261 -5.27 -11.00 -2.78
CA VAL A 261 -5.17 -12.39 -3.27
C VAL A 261 -6.36 -12.75 -4.17
N HIS A 262 -7.57 -12.37 -3.77
CA HIS A 262 -8.77 -12.62 -4.57
C HIS A 262 -8.70 -11.90 -5.93
N SER A 263 -8.33 -10.61 -5.94
CA SER A 263 -8.21 -9.80 -7.16
C SER A 263 -7.12 -10.30 -8.11
N ASP A 264 -5.98 -10.73 -7.57
CA ASP A 264 -4.86 -11.28 -8.34
C ASP A 264 -5.26 -12.59 -9.05
N ARG A 265 -5.97 -13.47 -8.35
CA ARG A 265 -6.51 -14.73 -8.89
C ARG A 265 -7.55 -14.54 -9.99
N THR A 266 -8.48 -13.62 -9.79
CA THR A 266 -9.56 -13.38 -10.76
C THR A 266 -8.99 -12.92 -12.09
N GLU A 267 -7.92 -12.12 -12.09
CA GLU A 267 -7.19 -11.75 -13.30
C GLU A 267 -6.49 -12.94 -13.98
N GLU A 268 -5.76 -13.78 -13.23
CA GLU A 268 -5.07 -14.94 -13.81
C GLU A 268 -6.03 -15.91 -14.49
N THR A 269 -7.22 -16.10 -13.89
CA THR A 269 -8.23 -16.96 -14.51
C THR A 269 -8.94 -16.32 -15.71
N GLY A 270 -9.03 -14.98 -15.76
CA GLY A 270 -9.54 -14.27 -16.92
C GLY A 270 -8.59 -14.37 -18.12
N VAL A 271 -7.27 -14.27 -17.88
CA VAL A 271 -6.25 -14.41 -18.93
C VAL A 271 -6.22 -15.82 -19.51
N THR A 272 -6.28 -16.85 -18.68
CA THR A 272 -6.31 -18.26 -19.15
C THR A 272 -7.56 -18.60 -19.96
N THR A 273 -8.71 -18.04 -19.61
CA THR A 273 -9.98 -18.26 -20.36
C THR A 273 -9.96 -17.58 -21.73
N LEU A 274 -9.28 -16.43 -21.88
CA LEU A 274 -9.17 -15.73 -23.18
C LEU A 274 -8.13 -16.35 -24.11
N GLN A 275 -7.14 -17.08 -23.59
CA GLN A 275 -6.11 -17.76 -24.39
C GLN A 275 -6.55 -19.14 -24.92
N HIS A 276 -7.61 -19.73 -24.34
CA HIS A 276 -8.29 -20.90 -24.88
C HIS A 276 -9.77 -20.58 -25.14
N PRO A 277 -10.12 -19.98 -26.30
CA PRO A 277 -11.48 -20.11 -26.80
C PRO A 277 -11.73 -21.61 -26.93
N SER A 278 -12.81 -22.09 -26.31
CA SER A 278 -13.30 -23.45 -26.53
C SER A 278 -13.33 -23.73 -28.03
N GLU A 279 -12.46 -24.62 -28.51
CA GLU A 279 -12.68 -25.27 -29.80
C GLU A 279 -14.03 -25.98 -29.70
N ASP A 280 -15.01 -25.45 -30.43
CA ASP A 280 -16.34 -26.01 -30.54
C ASP A 280 -16.19 -27.38 -31.24
N PRO A 281 -16.48 -28.53 -30.59
CA PRO A 281 -16.25 -29.84 -31.19
C PRO A 281 -17.42 -30.28 -32.09
N ASN A 282 -18.08 -29.34 -32.79
CA ASN A 282 -19.28 -29.62 -33.56
C ASN A 282 -19.29 -28.96 -34.95
N GLU A 283 -18.25 -29.23 -35.75
CA GLU A 283 -18.42 -29.21 -37.21
C GLU A 283 -17.67 -30.39 -37.84
N HIS A 284 -18.37 -31.50 -38.02
CA HIS A 284 -18.13 -32.46 -39.10
C HIS A 284 -19.40 -33.31 -39.32
N PRO A 285 -19.66 -33.81 -40.55
CA PRO A 285 -19.21 -33.40 -41.88
C PRO A 285 -20.35 -32.94 -42.81
#